data_AF-A0A933ZKF3-F1
#
_entry.id   AF-A0A933ZKF3-F1
#
_cell.length_a   1.000
_cell.length_b   1.000
_cell.length_c   1.000
_cell.angle_alpha   90.00
_cell.angle_beta   90.00
_cell.angle_gamma   90.00
#
_symmetry.space_group_name_H-M   'P 1'
#
loop_
_entity.id
_entity.type
_entity.pdbx_description
1 polymer ?
#
loop_
_entity_poly.entity_id
_entity_poly.type
_entity_poly.pdbx_seq_one_letter_code
_entity_poly.pdbx_strand_id
1 'polypeptide(L)'
;MMRSRPSTPLQWLMLLLAVGFGAAAVFHALAIAVPSIAEPSPAWRHGLFVLVNSAVAAGLARRPAWFAPLFAALTVQQLYSHGISGWHAWVREQRLDWASLLVVIALPPIAVMLLGEAWAGRRGRPAERPSV
;
A
#
# COMPACT_ATOMS: atom_id res chain seq x y z
N MET A 1 31.11 -13.20 -1.77
CA MET A 1 31.29 -11.88 -1.11
C MET A 1 30.19 -10.94 -1.60
N MET A 2 29.05 -10.86 -0.90
CA MET A 2 27.94 -9.96 -1.27
C MET A 2 28.30 -8.54 -0.84
N ARG A 3 28.52 -7.63 -1.80
CA ARG A 3 28.58 -6.19 -1.49
C ARG A 3 27.19 -5.72 -1.11
N SER A 4 26.95 -5.48 0.17
CA SER A 4 25.79 -4.74 0.65
C SER A 4 25.85 -3.34 0.06
N ARG A 5 25.04 -3.08 -0.98
CA ARG A 5 24.81 -1.72 -1.47
C ARG A 5 24.25 -0.91 -0.31
N PRO A 6 24.76 0.30 -0.05
CA PRO A 6 24.20 1.16 0.99
C PRO A 6 22.72 1.39 0.70
N SER A 7 21.89 1.16 1.71
CA SER A 7 20.46 1.41 1.65
C SER A 7 20.18 2.89 1.45
N THR A 8 19.41 3.24 0.44
CA THR A 8 19.01 4.64 0.19
C THR A 8 17.91 5.06 1.18
N PRO A 9 17.72 6.37 1.45
CA PRO A 9 16.61 6.85 2.28
C PRO A 9 15.23 6.36 1.79
N LEU A 10 15.06 6.27 0.46
CA LEU A 10 13.86 5.71 -0.16
C LEU A 10 13.63 4.24 0.23
N GLN A 11 14.70 3.43 0.30
CA GLN A 11 14.58 2.04 0.73
C GLN A 11 14.09 1.94 2.18
N TRP A 12 14.63 2.76 3.08
CA TRP A 12 14.16 2.79 4.46
C TRP A 12 12.71 3.26 4.58
N LEU A 13 12.32 4.28 3.81
CA LEU A 13 10.93 4.72 3.74
C LEU A 13 10.00 3.57 3.29
N MET A 14 10.37 2.85 2.22
CA MET A 14 9.57 1.73 1.71
C MET A 14 9.46 0.59 2.72
N LEU A 15 10.54 0.30 3.46
CA LEU A 15 10.51 -0.70 4.53
C LEU A 15 9.66 -0.25 5.72
N LEU A 16 9.74 1.02 6.12
CA LEU A 16 8.90 1.58 7.17
C LEU A 16 7.42 1.50 6.79
N LEU A 17 7.09 1.87 5.54
CA LEU A 17 5.73 1.73 5.01
C LEU A 17 5.30 0.25 4.98
N ALA A 18 6.17 -0.66 4.54
CA ALA A 18 5.89 -2.10 4.56
C ALA A 18 5.58 -2.60 5.98
N VAL A 19 6.30 -2.13 6.99
CA VAL A 19 6.01 -2.42 8.41
C VAL A 19 4.66 -1.85 8.81
N GLY A 20 4.32 -0.62 8.40
CA GLY A 20 3.01 -0.03 8.65
C GLY A 20 1.85 -0.85 8.09
N PHE A 21 1.95 -1.30 6.83
CA PHE A 21 0.98 -2.22 6.24
C PHE A 21 0.96 -3.58 6.95
N GLY A 22 2.13 -4.11 7.34
CA GLY A 22 2.21 -5.33 8.15
C GLY A 22 1.47 -5.20 9.48
N ALA A 23 1.62 -4.06 10.17
CA ALA A 23 0.91 -3.77 11.41
C ALA A 23 -0.61 -3.66 11.18
N ALA A 24 -1.04 -3.03 10.08
CA ALA A 24 -2.46 -2.98 9.69
C ALA A 24 -3.04 -4.39 9.42
N ALA A 25 -2.26 -5.28 8.81
CA ALA A 25 -2.66 -6.68 8.63
C ALA A 25 -2.87 -7.38 9.99
N VAL A 26 -1.94 -7.20 10.93
CA VAL A 26 -2.07 -7.76 12.29
C VAL A 26 -3.29 -7.18 13.01
N PHE A 27 -3.51 -5.87 12.93
CA PHE A 27 -4.69 -5.23 13.51
C PHE A 27 -5.99 -5.86 12.99
N HIS A 28 -6.12 -6.05 11.67
CA HIS A 28 -7.31 -6.68 11.11
C HIS A 28 -7.45 -8.17 11.45
N ALA A 29 -6.34 -8.90 11.58
CA ALA A 29 -6.38 -10.27 12.06
C ALA A 29 -6.91 -10.33 13.51
N LEU A 30 -6.45 -9.42 14.36
CA LEU A 30 -6.95 -9.28 15.73
C LEU A 30 -8.42 -8.87 15.76
N ALA A 31 -8.87 -8.00 14.85
CA ALA A 31 -10.27 -7.59 14.76
C ALA A 31 -11.23 -8.74 14.39
N ILE A 32 -10.74 -9.81 13.75
CA ILE A 32 -11.56 -11.02 13.54
C ILE A 32 -11.82 -11.75 14.88
N ALA A 33 -10.82 -11.81 15.74
CA ALA A 33 -10.91 -12.47 17.04
C ALA A 33 -11.58 -11.59 18.11
N VAL A 34 -11.38 -10.28 18.03
CA VAL A 34 -11.88 -9.27 18.98
C VAL A 34 -12.57 -8.13 18.21
N PRO A 35 -13.81 -8.33 17.72
CA PRO A 35 -14.47 -7.36 16.83
C PRO A 35 -14.66 -5.96 17.41
N SER A 36 -14.68 -5.82 18.75
CA SER A 36 -14.88 -4.55 19.43
C SER A 36 -13.73 -3.54 19.27
N ILE A 37 -12.56 -3.96 18.77
CA ILE A 37 -11.42 -3.06 18.57
C ILE A 37 -11.44 -2.32 17.23
N ALA A 38 -12.38 -2.66 16.35
CA ALA A 38 -12.50 -2.09 15.02
C ALA A 38 -13.94 -1.63 14.74
N GLU A 39 -14.13 -0.87 13.67
CA GLU A 39 -15.48 -0.55 13.20
C GLU A 39 -16.26 -1.82 12.85
N PRO A 40 -17.58 -1.89 13.17
CA PRO A 40 -18.39 -3.06 12.89
C PRO A 40 -18.33 -3.48 11.41
N SER A 41 -17.78 -4.66 11.15
CA SER A 41 -17.74 -5.23 9.82
C SER A 41 -17.76 -6.75 9.83
N PRO A 42 -18.26 -7.39 8.76
CA PRO A 42 -18.19 -8.84 8.64
C PRO A 42 -16.73 -9.34 8.67
N ALA A 43 -16.49 -10.48 9.35
CA ALA A 43 -15.16 -11.06 9.50
C ALA A 43 -14.43 -11.29 8.16
N TRP A 44 -15.15 -11.65 7.09
CA TRP A 44 -14.55 -11.86 5.78
C TRP A 44 -13.90 -10.58 5.21
N ARG A 45 -14.43 -9.40 5.53
CA ARG A 45 -13.87 -8.12 5.10
C ARG A 45 -12.55 -7.84 5.82
N HIS A 46 -12.48 -8.15 7.11
CA HIS A 46 -11.21 -8.11 7.85
C HIS A 46 -10.22 -9.12 7.25
N GLY A 47 -10.65 -10.33 6.91
CA GLY A 47 -9.80 -11.31 6.22
C GLY A 47 -9.24 -10.79 4.89
N LEU A 48 -10.06 -10.09 4.10
CA LEU A 48 -9.60 -9.42 2.88
C LEU A 48 -8.56 -8.34 3.19
N PHE A 49 -8.75 -7.54 4.24
CA PHE A 49 -7.77 -6.55 4.65
C PHE A 49 -6.45 -7.18 5.12
N VAL A 50 -6.48 -8.30 5.84
CA VAL A 50 -5.26 -9.05 6.19
C VAL A 50 -4.50 -9.43 4.92
N LEU A 51 -5.19 -10.01 3.93
CA LEU A 51 -4.59 -10.42 2.67
C LEU A 51 -3.98 -9.24 1.90
N VAL A 52 -4.76 -8.18 1.68
CA VAL A 52 -4.31 -7.00 0.90
C VAL A 52 -3.15 -6.31 1.60
N ASN A 53 -3.23 -6.05 2.91
CA ASN A 53 -2.16 -5.39 3.65
C ASN A 53 -0.88 -6.24 3.65
N SER A 54 -0.99 -7.56 3.80
CA SER A 54 0.17 -8.46 3.72
C SER A 54 0.81 -8.47 2.33
N ALA A 55 -0.01 -8.49 1.27
CA ALA A 55 0.46 -8.43 -0.11
C ALA A 55 1.16 -7.09 -0.41
N VAL A 56 0.59 -5.97 0.06
CA VAL A 56 1.20 -4.65 -0.07
C VAL A 56 2.50 -4.55 0.72
N ALA A 57 2.55 -5.02 1.97
CA ALA A 57 3.78 -5.05 2.76
C ALA A 57 4.89 -5.84 2.05
N ALA A 58 4.56 -7.03 1.54
CA ALA A 58 5.46 -7.85 0.74
C ALA A 58 5.91 -7.15 -0.55
N GLY A 59 4.98 -6.47 -1.24
CA GLY A 59 5.23 -5.72 -2.46
C GLY A 59 6.12 -4.51 -2.25
N LEU A 60 5.93 -3.76 -1.16
CA LEU A 60 6.78 -2.61 -0.79
C LEU A 60 8.18 -3.04 -0.33
N ALA A 61 8.31 -4.19 0.32
CA ALA A 61 9.61 -4.73 0.71
C ALA A 61 10.42 -5.23 -0.50
N ARG A 62 9.77 -5.91 -1.45
CA ARG A 62 10.44 -6.56 -2.60
C ARG A 62 10.48 -5.69 -3.86
N ARG A 63 9.53 -4.77 -4.01
CA ARG A 63 9.36 -3.82 -5.12
C ARG A 63 9.49 -4.42 -6.53
N PRO A 64 8.81 -5.55 -6.84
CA PRO A 64 8.86 -6.07 -8.20
C PRO A 64 8.15 -5.11 -9.16
N ALA A 65 8.66 -4.92 -10.37
CA ALA A 65 8.15 -3.91 -11.30
C ALA A 65 6.66 -4.08 -11.68
N TRP A 66 6.13 -5.31 -11.63
CA TRP A 66 4.71 -5.60 -11.88
C TRP A 66 3.79 -5.19 -10.73
N PHE A 67 4.32 -4.99 -9.52
CA PHE A 67 3.52 -4.57 -8.37
C PHE A 67 3.07 -3.10 -8.50
N ALA A 68 3.88 -2.25 -9.12
CA ALA A 68 3.58 -0.83 -9.28
C ALA A 68 2.19 -0.55 -9.93
N PRO A 69 1.83 -1.12 -11.10
CA PRO A 69 0.50 -0.90 -11.67
C PRO A 69 -0.64 -1.48 -10.82
N LEU A 70 -0.44 -2.61 -10.12
CA LEU A 70 -1.45 -3.17 -9.21
C LEU A 70 -1.68 -2.28 -8.00
N PHE A 71 -0.61 -1.76 -7.39
CA PHE A 71 -0.69 -0.83 -6.29
C PHE A 71 -1.33 0.50 -6.71
N ALA A 72 -1.06 0.96 -7.94
CA ALA A 72 -1.73 2.15 -8.48
C ALA A 72 -3.25 1.93 -8.64
N ALA A 73 -3.67 0.77 -9.15
CA ALA A 73 -5.10 0.42 -9.23
C ALA A 73 -5.75 0.35 -7.84
N LEU A 74 -5.07 -0.28 -6.87
CA LEU A 74 -5.50 -0.28 -5.47
C LEU A 74 -5.62 1.14 -4.93
N THR A 75 -4.64 2.01 -5.19
CA THR A 75 -4.65 3.40 -4.75
C THR A 75 -5.87 4.15 -5.27
N VAL A 76 -6.22 4.01 -6.55
CA VAL A 76 -7.43 4.63 -7.12
C VAL A 76 -8.70 4.12 -6.41
N GLN A 77 -8.81 2.81 -6.21
CA GLN A 77 -9.94 2.22 -5.49
C GLN A 77 -10.05 2.75 -4.06
N GLN A 78 -8.92 2.85 -3.35
CA GLN A 78 -8.87 3.34 -1.97
C GLN A 78 -9.19 4.84 -1.89
N LEU A 79 -8.72 5.66 -2.84
CA LEU A 79 -9.09 7.07 -2.93
C LEU A 79 -10.59 7.26 -3.12
N TYR A 80 -11.23 6.44 -3.96
CA TYR A 80 -12.67 6.49 -4.14
C TYR A 80 -13.40 6.12 -2.85
N SER A 81 -13.07 4.98 -2.25
CA SER A 81 -13.75 4.49 -1.05
C SER A 81 -13.51 5.38 0.17
N HIS A 82 -12.26 5.67 0.52
CA HIS A 82 -11.93 6.52 1.67
C HIS A 82 -12.20 8.00 1.41
N GLY A 83 -12.13 8.47 0.17
CA GLY A 83 -12.55 9.83 -0.17
C GLY A 83 -14.02 10.04 0.12
N ILE A 84 -14.89 9.10 -0.30
CA ILE A 84 -16.33 9.16 0.00
C ILE A 84 -16.59 9.01 1.50
N SER A 85 -15.98 8.02 2.17
CA SER A 85 -16.15 7.81 3.61
C SER A 85 -15.71 9.02 4.42
N GLY A 86 -14.52 9.55 4.15
CA GLY A 86 -13.99 10.75 4.79
C GLY A 86 -14.86 11.99 4.53
N TRP A 87 -15.35 12.16 3.30
CA TRP A 87 -16.27 13.24 2.96
C TRP A 87 -17.60 13.13 3.74
N HIS A 88 -18.16 11.92 3.84
CA HIS A 88 -19.38 11.68 4.61
C HIS A 88 -19.17 11.96 6.10
N ALA A 89 -18.08 11.45 6.69
CA ALA A 89 -17.72 11.70 8.08
C ALA A 89 -17.58 13.20 8.36
N TRP A 90 -16.91 13.93 7.45
CA TRP A 90 -16.72 15.38 7.59
C TRP A 90 -18.04 16.15 7.50
N VAL A 91 -18.80 15.94 6.42
CA VAL A 91 -19.98 16.77 6.13
C VAL A 91 -21.18 16.38 6.99
N ARG A 92 -21.45 15.08 7.14
CA ARG A 92 -22.70 14.60 7.78
C ARG A 92 -22.54 14.41 9.27
N GLU A 93 -21.36 13.99 9.70
CA GLU A 93 -21.13 13.57 11.09
C GLU A 93 -20.23 14.54 11.84
N GLN A 94 -19.74 15.59 11.15
CA GLN A 94 -18.88 16.63 11.71
C GLN A 94 -17.65 16.05 12.44
N ARG A 95 -17.13 14.92 11.93
CA ARG A 95 -15.95 14.24 12.47
C ARG A 95 -14.88 14.06 11.40
N LEU A 96 -13.63 14.00 11.84
CA LEU A 96 -12.53 13.54 11.00
C LEU A 96 -12.42 12.03 11.08
N ASP A 97 -12.53 11.37 9.93
CA ASP A 97 -12.10 9.99 9.78
C ASP A 97 -10.60 9.95 9.49
N TRP A 98 -9.81 9.77 10.55
CA TRP A 98 -8.36 9.72 10.48
C TRP A 98 -7.84 8.60 9.58
N ALA A 99 -8.53 7.46 9.51
CA ALA A 99 -8.13 6.35 8.65
C ALA A 99 -8.27 6.75 7.19
N SER A 100 -9.42 7.34 6.82
CA SER A 100 -9.62 7.85 5.46
C SER A 100 -8.65 8.96 5.09
N LEU A 101 -8.37 9.89 6.00
CA LEU A 101 -7.40 10.95 5.78
C LEU A 101 -5.99 10.41 5.51
N LEU A 102 -5.54 9.47 6.35
CA LEU A 102 -4.23 8.83 6.19
C LEU A 102 -4.12 8.11 4.85
N VAL A 103 -5.13 7.33 4.46
CA VAL A 103 -5.16 6.60 3.17
C VAL A 103 -5.08 7.57 1.99
N VAL A 104 -5.90 8.63 2.00
CA VAL A 104 -5.97 9.59 0.89
C VAL A 104 -4.67 10.36 0.72
N ILE A 105 -3.96 10.67 1.82
CA ILE A 105 -2.69 11.40 1.76
C ILE A 105 -1.52 10.47 1.44
N ALA A 106 -1.46 9.29 2.05
CA ALA A 106 -0.27 8.44 2.00
C ALA A 106 -0.15 7.61 0.72
N LEU A 107 -1.26 7.06 0.19
CA LEU A 107 -1.19 6.13 -0.94
C LEU A 107 -0.71 6.76 -2.26
N PRO A 108 -1.16 7.97 -2.66
CA PRO A 108 -0.77 8.52 -3.96
C PRO A 108 0.75 8.75 -4.12
N PRO A 109 1.47 9.34 -3.13
CA PRO A 109 2.92 9.43 -3.20
C PRO A 109 3.61 8.07 -3.35
N ILE A 110 3.13 7.04 -2.64
CA ILE A 110 3.68 5.68 -2.73
C ILE A 110 3.51 5.12 -4.15
N ALA A 111 2.32 5.28 -4.74
CA ALA A 111 2.05 4.84 -6.11
C ALA A 111 2.96 5.54 -7.12
N VAL A 112 3.13 6.87 -7.00
CA VAL A 112 4.03 7.64 -7.87
C VAL A 112 5.48 7.16 -7.76
N MET A 113 5.97 6.92 -6.55
CA MET A 113 7.33 6.40 -6.33
C MET A 113 7.52 5.02 -6.98
N LEU A 114 6.59 4.09 -6.77
CA LEU A 114 6.66 2.74 -7.34
C LEU A 114 6.60 2.75 -8.88
N LEU A 115 5.73 3.59 -9.47
CA LEU A 115 5.65 3.76 -10.92
C LEU A 115 6.93 4.36 -11.49
N GLY A 116 7.51 5.35 -10.80
CA GLY A 116 8.79 5.95 -11.16
C GLY A 116 9.94 4.93 -11.17
N GLU A 117 10.06 4.11 -10.13
CA GLU A 117 11.05 3.03 -10.05
C GLU A 117 10.85 1.98 -11.16
N ALA A 118 9.61 1.52 -11.37
CA ALA A 118 9.29 0.54 -12.39
C ALA A 118 9.52 1.06 -13.82
N TRP A 119 9.36 2.36 -14.04
CA TRP A 119 9.63 3.01 -15.32
C TRP A 119 11.14 3.22 -15.56
N ALA A 120 11.88 3.65 -14.54
CA ALA A 120 13.35 3.78 -14.61
C ALA A 120 14.03 2.43 -14.89
N GLY A 121 13.58 1.36 -14.22
CA GLY A 121 14.11 0.01 -14.43
C GLY A 121 13.90 -0.54 -15.85
N ARG A 122 12.82 -0.12 -16.53
CA ARG A 122 12.57 -0.47 -17.95
C ARG A 122 13.50 0.25 -18.90
N ARG A 123 13.77 1.55 -18.67
CA ARG A 123 14.67 2.36 -19.50
C ARG A 123 16.14 1.94 -19.41
N GLY A 124 16.55 1.32 -18.31
CA GLY A 124 17.93 0.85 -18.10
C GLY A 124 18.25 -0.52 -18.72
N ARG A 125 17.28 -1.23 -19.30
CA ARG A 125 17.53 -2.51 -19.99
C ARG A 125 17.95 -2.21 -21.43
N PRO A 126 19.17 -2.58 -21.86
CA PRO A 126 19.54 -2.54 -23.27
C PRO A 126 18.52 -3.34 -24.07
N ALA A 127 18.08 -2.82 -25.22
CA ALA A 127 17.26 -3.61 -26.14
C ALA A 127 18.07 -4.84 -26.54
N GLU A 128 17.70 -6.02 -26.04
CA GLU A 128 18.20 -7.28 -26.57
C GLU A 128 17.84 -7.30 -28.04
N ARG A 129 18.85 -7.19 -28.91
CA ARG A 129 18.65 -7.34 -30.35
C ARG A 129 18.20 -8.79 -30.56
N PRO A 130 17.16 -9.05 -31.37
CA PRO A 130 16.83 -10.40 -31.77
C PRO A 130 18.07 -11.03 -32.42
N SER A 131 18.58 -12.11 -31.84
CA SER A 131 19.53 -12.98 -32.52
C SER A 131 18.74 -13.71 -33.61
N VAL A 132 18.89 -13.22 -34.84
CA VAL A 132 18.46 -13.89 -36.08
C VAL A 132 19.35 -15.10 -36.32
#